data_AF-A0A7V6R4Y9-F1
#
_entry.id   AF-A0A7V6R4Y9-F1
#
_cell.length_a   1.000
_cell.length_b   1.000
_cell.length_c   1.000
_cell.angle_alpha   90.00
_cell.angle_beta   90.00
_cell.angle_gamma   90.00
#
_symmetry.space_group_name_H-M   'P 1'
#
loop_
_entity.id
_entity.type
_entity.pdbx_description
1 polymer ?
#
loop_
_entity_poly.entity_id
_entity_poly.type
_entity_poly.pdbx_seq_one_letter_code
_entity_poly.pdbx_strand_id
1 'polypeptide(L)'
;VYKLFWGLFRQKKISLSIGIAAAAGTLTNTIGVLGMIYILYARRFVEAAGLEGATPLIAIFGIAVPNMPFELAAAVLVAIPVVMAVKKARKI
;
A
#
# COMPACT_ATOMS: atom_id res chain seq x y z
N VAL A 1 -20.13 9.66 -13.79
CA VAL A 1 -18.73 9.31 -13.48
C VAL A 1 -17.79 10.53 -13.61
N TYR A 2 -17.77 11.24 -14.74
CA TYR A 2 -16.83 12.38 -14.95
C TYR A 2 -16.95 13.52 -13.92
N LYS A 3 -18.17 13.90 -13.46
CA LYS A 3 -18.35 14.93 -12.42
C LYS A 3 -17.73 14.55 -11.06
N LEU A 4 -17.65 13.26 -10.75
CA LEU A 4 -17.02 12.75 -9.52
C LEU A 4 -15.51 12.98 -9.57
N PHE A 5 -14.88 12.57 -10.69
CA PHE A 5 -13.47 12.80 -10.98
C PHE A 5 -13.10 14.29 -11.07
N TRP A 6 -13.99 15.15 -11.59
CA TRP A 6 -13.72 16.58 -11.69
C TRP A 6 -13.79 17.32 -10.33
N GLY A 7 -14.67 16.89 -9.42
CA GLY A 7 -14.71 17.38 -8.04
C GLY A 7 -13.51 16.92 -7.20
N LEU A 8 -13.00 15.71 -7.47
CA LEU A 8 -11.83 15.09 -6.82
C LEU A 8 -10.54 15.91 -6.98
N PHE A 9 -10.33 16.54 -8.14
CA PHE A 9 -9.15 17.39 -8.39
C PHE A 9 -9.30 18.85 -7.95
N ARG A 10 -10.51 19.25 -7.52
CA ARG A 10 -10.80 20.65 -7.14
C ARG A 10 -10.31 21.00 -5.73
N GLN A 11 -10.14 19.99 -4.86
CA GLN A 11 -9.65 20.14 -3.47
C GLN A 11 -8.22 19.58 -3.32
N LYS A 12 -7.24 20.21 -3.99
CA LYS A 12 -5.86 19.72 -4.08
C LYS A 12 -5.22 19.40 -2.73
N LYS A 13 -5.49 20.19 -1.67
CA LYS A 13 -4.96 19.96 -0.32
C LYS A 13 -5.50 18.68 0.33
N ILE A 14 -6.79 18.41 0.19
CA ILE A 14 -7.44 17.22 0.78
C ILE A 14 -6.96 15.96 0.05
N SER A 15 -6.95 15.97 -1.28
CA SER A 15 -6.49 14.83 -2.08
C SER A 15 -5.01 14.51 -1.85
N LEU A 16 -4.16 15.55 -1.66
CA LEU A 16 -2.76 15.35 -1.30
C LEU A 16 -2.61 14.76 0.11
N SER A 17 -3.37 15.25 1.08
CA SER A 17 -3.36 14.71 2.45
C SER A 17 -3.80 13.25 2.50
N ILE A 18 -4.85 12.88 1.76
CA ILE A 18 -5.30 11.49 1.63
C ILE A 18 -4.22 10.64 0.97
N GLY A 19 -3.59 11.14 -0.10
CA GLY A 19 -2.52 10.42 -0.79
C GLY A 19 -1.32 10.13 0.11
N ILE A 20 -0.86 11.12 0.89
CA ILE A 20 0.25 10.93 1.84
C ILE A 20 -0.14 9.95 2.94
N ALA A 21 -1.34 10.06 3.50
CA ALA A 21 -1.83 9.13 4.53
C ALA A 21 -1.96 7.69 3.99
N ALA A 22 -2.48 7.52 2.78
CA ALA A 22 -2.61 6.23 2.12
C ALA A 22 -1.23 5.61 1.83
N ALA A 23 -0.27 6.40 1.34
CA ALA A 23 1.09 5.96 1.12
C ALA A 23 1.77 5.53 2.43
N ALA A 24 1.68 6.37 3.48
CA ALA A 24 2.27 6.05 4.78
C ALA A 24 1.67 4.78 5.39
N GLY A 25 0.33 4.65 5.39
CA GLY A 25 -0.35 3.46 5.90
C GLY A 25 0.00 2.19 5.12
N THR A 26 0.14 2.29 3.80
CA THR A 26 0.55 1.15 2.95
C THR A 26 1.99 0.76 3.23
N LEU A 27 2.91 1.72 3.32
CA LEU A 27 4.31 1.44 3.68
C LEU A 27 4.42 0.76 5.05
N THR A 28 3.68 1.25 6.05
CA THR A 28 3.64 0.61 7.38
C THR A 28 3.11 -0.82 7.29
N ASN A 29 2.11 -1.09 6.45
CA ASN A 29 1.58 -2.44 6.25
C ASN A 29 2.61 -3.35 5.56
N THR A 30 3.18 -2.95 4.43
CA THR A 30 4.18 -3.72 3.68
C THR A 30 5.39 -4.02 4.56
N ILE A 31 5.95 -3.02 5.25
CA ILE A 31 7.09 -3.21 6.17
C ILE A 31 6.69 -4.11 7.34
N GLY A 32 5.51 -3.89 7.92
CA GLY A 32 5.01 -4.67 9.06
C GLY A 32 4.83 -6.15 8.71
N VAL A 33 4.17 -6.45 7.60
CA VAL A 33 3.91 -7.82 7.14
C VAL A 33 5.23 -8.53 6.82
N LEU A 34 6.11 -7.91 6.02
CA LEU A 34 7.39 -8.51 5.65
C LEU A 34 8.32 -8.69 6.87
N GLY A 35 8.31 -7.71 7.78
CA GLY A 35 9.04 -7.79 9.03
C GLY A 35 8.54 -8.93 9.92
N MET A 36 7.21 -9.10 10.04
CA MET A 36 6.62 -10.23 10.76
C MET A 36 6.97 -11.58 10.12
N ILE A 37 6.92 -11.68 8.79
CA ILE A 37 7.37 -12.89 8.08
C ILE A 37 8.82 -13.19 8.41
N TYR A 38 9.70 -12.18 8.36
CA TYR A 38 11.11 -12.36 8.68
C TYR A 38 11.34 -12.84 10.12
N ILE A 39 10.64 -12.25 11.11
CA ILE A 39 10.82 -12.61 12.53
C ILE A 39 10.22 -13.98 12.86
N LEU A 40 9.03 -14.29 12.35
CA LEU A 40 8.26 -15.47 12.78
C LEU A 40 8.43 -16.68 11.86
N TYR A 41 8.62 -16.46 10.55
CA TYR A 41 8.46 -17.49 9.52
C TYR A 41 9.49 -17.45 8.38
N ALA A 42 10.64 -16.79 8.57
CA ALA A 42 11.63 -16.56 7.50
C ALA A 42 11.98 -17.82 6.68
N ARG A 43 12.33 -18.94 7.35
CA ARG A 43 12.73 -20.18 6.67
C ARG A 43 11.58 -20.82 5.90
N ARG A 44 10.42 -20.97 6.56
CA ARG A 44 9.21 -21.55 5.94
C ARG A 44 8.75 -20.74 4.73
N PHE A 45 8.89 -19.42 4.79
CA PHE A 45 8.57 -18.54 3.67
C PHE A 45 9.51 -18.78 2.49
N VAL A 46 10.82 -18.85 2.72
CA VAL A 46 11.82 -19.08 1.67
C VAL A 46 11.65 -20.45 1.00
N GLU A 47 11.43 -21.49 1.80
CA GLU A 47 11.15 -22.86 1.32
C GLU A 47 9.87 -22.89 0.47
N ALA A 48 8.77 -22.33 0.98
CA ALA A 48 7.50 -22.27 0.25
C ALA A 48 7.55 -21.40 -1.02
N ALA A 49 8.40 -20.37 -1.02
CA ALA A 49 8.63 -19.52 -2.19
C ALA A 49 9.59 -20.15 -3.21
N GLY A 50 10.20 -21.29 -2.92
CA GLY A 50 11.20 -21.92 -3.80
C GLY A 50 12.50 -21.13 -3.92
N LEU A 51 12.85 -20.34 -2.90
CA LEU A 51 14.00 -19.41 -2.89
C LEU A 51 15.14 -19.90 -1.98
N GLU A 52 15.24 -21.21 -1.76
CA GLU A 52 16.15 -21.86 -0.79
C GLU A 52 17.64 -21.50 -0.96
N GLY A 53 18.05 -20.98 -2.13
CA GLY A 53 19.41 -20.51 -2.41
C GLY A 53 19.72 -19.06 -1.99
N ALA A 54 18.72 -18.28 -1.56
CA ALA A 54 18.88 -16.89 -1.15
C ALA A 54 18.73 -16.74 0.37
N THR A 55 19.38 -15.72 0.95
CA THR A 55 19.14 -15.40 2.37
C THR A 55 17.68 -14.96 2.56
N PRO A 56 17.04 -15.26 3.71
CA PRO A 56 15.65 -14.88 3.93
C PRO A 56 15.39 -13.39 3.76
N LEU A 57 16.37 -12.55 4.09
CA LEU A 57 16.29 -11.11 3.88
C LEU A 57 16.19 -10.78 2.38
N ILE A 58 17.08 -11.33 1.55
CA ILE A 58 17.10 -11.10 0.10
C ILE A 58 15.85 -11.69 -0.55
N ALA A 59 15.42 -12.88 -0.14
CA ALA A 59 14.21 -13.52 -0.67
C ALA A 59 12.95 -12.69 -0.39
N ILE A 60 12.75 -12.26 0.86
CA ILE A 60 11.56 -11.51 1.28
C ILE A 60 11.55 -10.11 0.67
N PHE A 61 12.63 -9.34 0.82
CA PHE A 61 12.69 -7.97 0.30
C PHE A 61 12.86 -7.90 -1.21
N GLY A 62 13.48 -8.91 -1.83
CA GLY A 62 13.64 -9.00 -3.28
C GLY A 62 12.30 -9.10 -4.02
N ILE A 63 11.29 -9.72 -3.42
CA ILE A 63 9.92 -9.74 -3.96
C ILE A 63 9.21 -8.41 -3.68
N ALA A 64 9.40 -7.85 -2.49
CA ALA A 64 8.66 -6.67 -2.05
C ALA A 64 9.06 -5.37 -2.75
N VAL A 65 10.36 -5.13 -2.94
CA VAL A 65 10.87 -3.85 -3.45
C VAL A 65 10.35 -3.53 -4.86
N PRO A 66 10.35 -4.46 -5.83
CA PRO A 66 9.78 -4.20 -7.15
C PRO A 66 8.27 -3.95 -7.15
N ASN A 67 7.54 -4.57 -6.20
CA ASN A 67 6.09 -4.49 -6.11
C ASN A 67 5.59 -3.25 -5.36
N MET A 68 6.41 -2.70 -4.46
CA MET A 68 6.06 -1.56 -3.60
C MET A 68 5.53 -0.33 -4.37
N PRO A 69 6.12 0.12 -5.50
CA PRO A 69 5.60 1.28 -6.23
C PRO A 69 4.18 1.07 -6.77
N PHE A 70 3.86 -0.16 -7.20
CA PHE A 70 2.54 -0.50 -7.72
C PHE A 70 1.51 -0.55 -6.60
N GLU A 71 1.85 -1.13 -5.44
CA GLU A 71 1.01 -1.10 -4.24
C GLU A 71 0.71 0.33 -3.81
N LEU A 72 1.72 1.21 -3.78
CA LEU A 72 1.56 2.60 -3.36
C LEU A 72 0.67 3.38 -4.32
N ALA A 73 0.86 3.20 -5.63
CA ALA A 73 0.03 3.85 -6.64
C ALA A 73 -1.44 3.38 -6.54
N ALA A 74 -1.67 2.07 -6.40
CA ALA A 74 -3.00 1.51 -6.23
C ALA A 74 -3.68 2.03 -4.96
N ALA A 75 -2.95 2.06 -3.83
CA ALA A 75 -3.46 2.56 -2.56
C ALA A 75 -3.92 4.02 -2.66
N VAL A 76 -3.10 4.90 -3.25
CA VAL A 76 -3.46 6.31 -3.43
C VAL A 76 -4.65 6.46 -4.38
N LEU A 77 -4.64 5.74 -5.50
CA LEU A 77 -5.69 5.81 -6.52
C LEU A 77 -7.07 5.39 -5.96
N VAL A 78 -7.09 4.39 -5.07
CA VAL A 78 -8.32 3.88 -4.43
C VAL A 78 -8.71 4.71 -3.20
N ALA A 79 -7.75 5.12 -2.36
CA ALA A 79 -8.05 5.79 -1.10
C ALA A 79 -8.74 7.15 -1.32
N ILE A 80 -8.32 7.93 -2.31
CA ILE A 80 -8.89 9.26 -2.56
C ILE A 80 -10.41 9.20 -2.86
N PRO A 81 -10.90 8.41 -3.84
CA PRO A 81 -12.34 8.33 -4.10
C PRO A 81 -13.12 7.69 -2.94
N VAL A 82 -12.55 6.69 -2.26
CA VAL A 82 -13.20 6.02 -1.12
C VAL A 82 -13.38 6.99 0.05
N VAL A 83 -12.33 7.69 0.46
CA VAL A 83 -12.41 8.64 1.58
C VAL A 83 -13.40 9.77 1.27
N MET A 84 -13.42 10.27 0.02
CA MET A 84 -14.37 11.29 -0.41
C MET A 84 -15.82 10.79 -0.40
N ALA A 85 -16.05 9.55 -0.87
CA ALA A 85 -17.37 8.93 -0.81
C ALA A 85 -17.85 8.73 0.63
N VAL A 86 -16.97 8.25 1.51
CA VAL A 86 -17.25 8.09 2.95
C VAL A 86 -17.54 9.42 3.62
N LYS A 87 -16.76 10.46 3.31
CA LYS A 87 -16.96 11.81 3.84
C LYS A 87 -18.33 12.37 3.45
N LYS A 88 -18.71 12.22 2.17
CA LYS A 88 -20.04 12.58 1.68
C LYS A 88 -21.16 11.78 2.35
N ALA A 89 -20.99 10.47 2.51
CA ALA A 89 -21.97 9.61 3.15
C ALA A 89 -22.17 9.95 4.63
N ARG A 90 -21.08 10.32 5.33
CA ARG A 90 -21.12 10.74 6.74
C ARG A 90 -21.48 12.22 6.95
N LYS A 91 -21.75 12.99 5.88
CA LYS A 91 -22.02 14.44 5.91
C LYS A 91 -20.96 15.25 6.68
N ILE A 92 -19.70 14.87 6.58
CA ILE A 92 -18.54 15.57 7.17
C ILE A 92 -17.78 16.36 6.11
#